data_AF-A0A3Q7ID60-F1
#
_entry.id   AF-A0A3Q7ID60-F1
#
_cell.length_a   1.000
_cell.length_b   1.000
_cell.length_c   1.000
_cell.angle_alpha   90.00
_cell.angle_beta   90.00
_cell.angle_gamma   90.00
#
_symmetry.space_group_name_H-M   'P 1'
#
loop_
_entity.id
_entity.type
_entity.pdbx_description
1 polymer ?
#
loop_
_entity_poly.entity_id
_entity_poly.type
_entity_poly.pdbx_seq_one_letter_code
_entity_poly.pdbx_strand_id
1 'polypeptide(L)' 'MEMCPTGSSLPDCSHACGPCFPCKRVMVSFACSIAESCPIVYRCMCRGKYYHVP' A
#
# COMPACT_ATOMS: atom_id res chain seq x y z
N MET A 1 -4.05 3.33 23.24
CA MET A 1 -2.64 3.08 22.93
C MET A 1 -2.50 3.17 21.42
N GLU A 2 -1.36 3.65 20.94
CA GLU A 2 -0.86 3.47 19.56
C GLU A 2 -1.72 4.07 18.45
N MET A 3 -1.49 5.37 18.23
CA MET A 3 -1.63 6.02 16.93
C MET A 3 -1.00 5.11 15.88
N CYS A 4 -1.80 4.53 14.98
CA CYS A 4 -1.30 3.74 13.86
C CYS A 4 -0.19 4.55 13.18
N PRO A 5 1.05 4.05 13.11
CA PRO A 5 2.08 4.75 12.38
C PRO A 5 1.73 4.56 10.90
N THR A 6 0.96 5.47 10.33
CA THR A 6 0.93 5.60 8.88
C THR A 6 1.24 7.04 8.50
N GLY A 7 2.25 7.60 9.17
CA GLY A 7 3.07 8.61 8.53
C GLY A 7 3.70 8.00 7.29
N SER A 8 3.30 8.49 6.12
CA SER A 8 4.19 8.79 4.99
C SER A 8 3.35 9.06 3.77
N SER A 9 3.74 10.11 3.06
CA SER A 9 3.28 10.50 1.74
C SER A 9 2.82 9.32 0.89
N LEU A 10 1.71 9.49 0.18
CA LEU A 10 1.24 8.52 -0.81
C LEU A 10 2.43 8.02 -1.65
N PRO A 11 2.73 6.70 -1.68
CA PRO A 11 3.91 6.20 -2.38
C PRO A 11 3.80 6.53 -3.86
N ASP A 12 4.87 7.08 -4.43
CA ASP A 12 4.96 7.27 -5.87
C ASP A 12 5.24 5.93 -6.55
N CYS A 13 4.20 5.39 -7.16
CA CYS A 13 4.31 4.15 -7.92
C CYS A 13 4.85 4.36 -9.34
N SER A 14 5.02 5.60 -9.79
CA SER A 14 5.38 5.90 -11.19
C SER A 14 6.70 5.24 -11.59
N HIS A 15 7.66 5.14 -10.67
CA HIS A 15 8.97 4.52 -10.90
C HIS A 15 9.22 3.26 -10.04
N ALA A 16 8.28 2.87 -9.18
CA ALA A 16 8.49 1.79 -8.20
C ALA A 16 8.48 0.37 -8.82
N CYS A 17 7.70 0.15 -9.89
CA CYS A 17 7.63 -1.16 -10.55
C CYS A 17 8.72 -1.40 -11.61
N GLY A 18 9.72 -0.49 -11.72
CA GLY A 18 10.79 -0.57 -12.71
C GLY A 18 10.26 -0.59 -14.15
N PRO A 19 10.60 -1.59 -14.99
CA PRO A 19 10.13 -1.68 -16.38
C PRO A 19 8.67 -2.20 -16.50
N CYS A 20 7.97 -2.45 -15.39
CA CYS A 20 6.64 -3.03 -15.41
C CYS A 20 5.57 -1.93 -15.59
N PHE A 21 4.83 -1.98 -16.70
CA PHE A 21 3.70 -1.09 -16.98
C PHE A 21 2.43 -1.91 -17.31
N PRO A 22 1.25 -1.55 -16.78
CA PRO A 22 0.96 -0.40 -15.90
C PRO A 22 1.26 -0.68 -14.42
N CYS A 23 1.99 0.23 -13.78
CA CYS A 23 2.20 0.25 -12.33
C CYS A 23 1.15 1.14 -11.66
N LYS A 24 0.35 0.57 -10.76
CA LYS A 24 -0.74 1.29 -10.10
C LYS A 24 -0.62 1.21 -8.58
N ARG A 25 -1.03 2.27 -7.90
CA ARG A 25 -1.19 2.26 -6.45
C ARG A 25 -2.47 1.52 -6.08
N VAL A 26 -2.38 0.62 -5.12
CA VAL A 26 -3.51 -0.15 -4.59
C VAL A 26 -3.57 0.00 -3.08
N MET A 27 -4.81 0.00 -2.58
CA MET A 27 -5.11 0.00 -1.16
C MET A 27 -5.22 -1.44 -0.69
N VAL A 28 -4.47 -1.80 0.35
CA VAL A 28 -4.52 -3.11 0.99
C VAL A 28 -5.06 -2.91 2.39
N SER A 29 -6.31 -3.35 2.60
CA SER A 29 -6.95 -3.39 3.91
C SER A 29 -6.83 -4.80 4.48
N PHE A 30 -6.33 -4.91 5.71
CA PHE A 30 -6.41 -6.18 6.43
C PHE A 30 -7.80 -6.28 7.08
N ALA A 31 -8.52 -7.36 6.80
CA ALA A 31 -9.82 -7.60 7.41
C ALA A 31 -9.62 -7.85 8.91
N CYS A 32 -10.08 -6.93 9.76
CA CYS A 32 -10.14 -7.13 11.20
C CYS A 32 -11.54 -7.59 11.61
N SER A 33 -11.62 -8.62 12.44
CA SER A 33 -12.87 -9.07 13.05
C SER A 33 -13.13 -8.25 14.30
N ILE A 34 -14.03 -7.27 14.18
CA ILE A 34 -14.75 -6.63 15.28
C ILE A 34 -13.85 -5.80 16.22
N ALA A 35 -14.02 -4.47 16.15
CA ALA A 35 -13.40 -3.42 16.97
C ALA A 35 -12.12 -2.77 16.40
N GLU A 36 -12.24 -1.45 16.22
CA GLU A 36 -11.22 -0.43 15.97
C GLU A 36 -10.46 -0.51 14.63
N SER A 37 -10.78 0.44 13.74
CA SER A 37 -10.07 0.86 12.51
C SER A 37 -9.09 -0.16 11.90
N CYS A 38 -9.54 -0.91 10.89
CA CYS A 38 -8.68 -1.84 10.15
C CYS A 38 -7.46 -1.10 9.56
N PRO A 39 -6.22 -1.59 9.73
CA PRO A 39 -5.06 -0.94 9.17
C PRO A 39 -5.14 -0.97 7.63
N ILE A 40 -5.11 0.22 7.04
CA ILE A 40 -5.05 0.43 5.59
C ILE A 40 -3.60 0.76 5.21
N VAL A 41 -3.05 0.01 4.26
CA VAL A 41 -1.69 0.20 3.75
C VAL A 41 -1.73 0.43 2.24
N TYR A 42 -1.00 1.41 1.74
CA TYR A 42 -0.83 1.63 0.30
C TYR A 42 0.37 0.86 -0.24
N ARG A 43 0.21 0.18 -1.37
CA ARG A 43 1.29 -0.55 -2.06
C ARG A 43 1.24 -0.28 -3.56
N CYS A 44 2.35 -0.51 -4.25
CA CYS A 44 2.36 -0.52 -5.72
C CYS A 44 2.11 -1.93 -6.24
N MET A 45 1.32 -2.03 -7.30
CA MET A 45 0.97 -3.28 -7.97
C MET A 45 1.21 -3.15 -9.47
N CYS A 46 1.92 -4.12 -10.06
CA CYS A 46 1.99 -4.29 -11.50
C CYS A 46 1.74 -5.76 -11.86
N ARG A 47 0.83 -6.00 -12.82
CA ARG A 47 0.47 -7.34 -13.31
C ARG A 47 0.21 -8.38 -12.19
N GLY A 48 -0.45 -7.97 -11.10
CA GLY A 48 -0.76 -8.89 -9.98
C GLY A 48 0.31 -8.97 -8.89
N LYS A 49 1.49 -8.37 -9.09
CA LYS A 49 2.60 -8.43 -8.13
C LYS A 49 2.71 -7.14 -7.33
N TYR A 50 2.92 -7.28 -6.03
CA TYR A 50 3.20 -6.15 -5.15
C TYR A 50 4.68 -5.79 -5.17
N TYR A 51 4.97 -4.50 -5.18
CA TYR A 51 6.34 -3.96 -5.15
C TYR A 51 6.54 -3.21 -3.83
N HIS A 52 7.72 -3.42 -3.24
CA HIS A 52 8.15 -2.68 -2.07
C HIS A 52 8.54 -1.27 -2.49
N VAL A 53 8.02 -0.28 -1.80
CA VAL A 53 8.31 1.14 -2.02
C VAL A 53 8.90 1.67 -0.72
N PRO A 54 10.06 2.33 -0.77
CA PRO A 54 10.67 2.94 0.42
C PRO A 54 9.82 4.08 1.00
#